data_AF-A0AAD8WG82-F1
#
_entry.id   AF-A0AAD8WG82-F1
#
_cell.length_a   1.000
_cell.length_b   1.000
_cell.length_c   1.000
_cell.angle_alpha   90.00
_cell.angle_beta   90.00
_cell.angle_gamma   90.00
#
_symmetry.space_group_name_H-M   'P 1'
#
loop_
_entity.id
_entity.type
_entity.pdbx_description
1 polymer ?
#
loop_
_entity_poly.entity_id
_entity_poly.type
_entity_poly.pdbx_seq_one_letter_code
_entity_poly.pdbx_strand_id
1 'polypeptide(L)' 'MKSEVEEEGQVADGTVVEEVQPVVHGFVKDWDPMEDLLSYVLYRNIGWEMGDEGQILFTEPLFTPKVMFMPCMLNSKLV' A
#
# COMPACT_ATOMS: atom_id res chain seq x y z
N MET A 1 26.63 16.14 -28.38
CA MET A 1 25.53 17.08 -28.04
C MET A 1 24.31 16.73 -28.89
N LYS A 2 23.29 16.13 -28.26
CA LYS A 2 21.87 15.99 -28.66
C LYS A 2 21.28 14.94 -27.69
N SER A 3 20.65 15.36 -26.59
CA SER A 3 19.27 15.92 -26.41
C SER A 3 18.36 14.80 -25.87
N GLU A 4 18.00 14.88 -24.58
CA GLU A 4 16.63 15.05 -24.02
C GLU A 4 15.87 13.71 -23.91
N VAL A 5 15.67 13.19 -22.68
CA VAL A 5 14.47 13.36 -21.82
C VAL A 5 13.20 12.87 -22.53
N GLU A 6 12.73 11.69 -22.14
CA GLU A 6 11.34 11.29 -22.26
C GLU A 6 10.90 10.65 -20.93
N GLU A 7 10.36 11.52 -20.08
CA GLU A 7 9.46 11.16 -19.00
C GLU A 7 8.13 10.77 -19.64
N GLU A 8 7.93 9.49 -19.96
CA GLU A 8 6.64 9.01 -20.45
C GLU A 8 5.73 8.66 -19.26
N GLY A 9 5.14 9.71 -18.68
CA GLY A 9 3.89 9.59 -17.94
C GLY A 9 2.78 9.15 -18.90
N GLN A 10 2.50 7.85 -18.95
CA GLN A 10 1.49 7.27 -19.83
C GLN A 10 0.06 7.66 -19.40
N VAL A 11 -0.56 8.41 -20.32
CA VAL A 11 -1.98 8.56 -20.69
C VAL A 11 -2.99 7.64 -19.98
N ALA A 12 -4.03 8.24 -19.37
CA ALA A 12 -5.37 7.64 -19.29
C ALA A 12 -6.48 8.71 -19.36
N ASP A 13 -7.15 8.72 -20.50
CA ASP A 13 -8.54 9.09 -20.78
C ASP A 13 -9.44 9.30 -19.56
N GLY A 14 -9.83 10.57 -19.30
CA GLY A 14 -11.10 11.04 -18.69
C GLY A 14 -11.63 10.43 -17.40
N THR A 15 -10.96 9.40 -16.88
CA THR A 15 -11.34 8.63 -15.71
C THR A 15 -10.63 9.32 -14.57
N VAL A 16 -11.40 10.05 -13.77
CA VAL A 16 -10.92 10.49 -12.46
C VAL A 16 -10.70 9.20 -11.68
N VAL A 17 -9.45 8.72 -11.68
CA VAL A 17 -9.05 7.68 -10.74
C VAL A 17 -9.10 8.35 -9.39
N GLU A 18 -10.15 8.04 -8.62
CA GLU A 18 -10.29 8.56 -7.28
C GLU A 18 -9.14 7.97 -6.46
N GLU A 19 -8.17 8.82 -6.10
CA GLU A 19 -7.02 8.39 -5.32
C GLU A 19 -7.49 8.06 -3.90
N VAL A 20 -7.60 6.75 -3.61
CA VAL A 20 -8.04 6.28 -2.30
C VAL A 20 -6.90 6.46 -1.31
N GLN A 21 -7.14 7.26 -0.26
CA GLN A 21 -6.18 7.45 0.83
C GLN A 21 -6.52 6.51 2.00
N PRO A 22 -5.87 5.33 2.12
CA PRO A 22 -6.18 4.37 3.18
C PRO A 22 -5.81 4.89 4.57
N VAL A 23 -4.88 5.86 4.67
CA VAL A 23 -4.40 6.44 5.92
C VAL A 23 -4.82 7.90 6.02
N VAL A 24 -5.51 8.24 7.12
CA VAL A 24 -5.98 9.61 7.42
C VAL A 24 -5.55 9.98 8.83
N HIS A 25 -4.82 11.09 8.99
CA HIS A 25 -4.25 11.53 10.28
C HIS A 25 -3.40 10.46 11.00
N GLY A 26 -2.71 9.59 10.25
CA GLY A 26 -1.91 8.50 10.80
C GLY A 26 -2.71 7.26 11.21
N PHE A 27 -4.02 7.24 11.00
CA PHE A 27 -4.88 6.08 11.23
C PHE A 27 -5.26 5.42 9.91
N VAL A 28 -5.20 4.08 9.87
CA VAL A 28 -5.76 3.30 8.76
C VAL A 28 -7.28 3.37 8.85
N LYS A 29 -7.92 4.05 7.90
CA LYS A 29 -9.37 4.22 7.80
C LYS A 29 -10.02 3.05 7.08
N ASP A 30 -9.32 2.50 6.07
CA ASP A 30 -9.78 1.39 5.26
C ASP A 30 -8.63 0.40 5.03
N TRP A 31 -8.87 -0.86 5.35
CA TRP A 31 -7.87 -1.91 5.31
C TRP A 31 -7.77 -2.59 3.95
N ASP A 32 -8.85 -2.60 3.16
CA ASP A 32 -8.84 -3.20 1.82
C ASP A 32 -7.85 -2.48 0.89
N PRO A 33 -7.91 -1.15 0.69
CA PRO A 33 -6.90 -0.42 -0.09
C PRO A 33 -5.52 -0.38 0.61
N MET A 34 -5.46 -0.56 1.94
CA MET A 34 -4.17 -0.69 2.64
C MET A 34 -3.48 -2.03 2.29
N GLU A 35 -4.24 -3.12 2.18
CA GLU A 35 -3.73 -4.45 1.78
C GLU A 35 -3.18 -4.41 0.36
N ASP A 36 -3.89 -3.77 -0.57
CA ASP A 36 -3.45 -3.59 -1.95
C ASP A 36 -2.14 -2.78 -2.01
N LEU A 37 -2.06 -1.69 -1.24
CA LEU A 37 -0.86 -0.87 -1.15
C LEU A 37 0.33 -1.66 -0.57
N LEU A 38 0.11 -2.40 0.52
CA LEU A 38 1.15 -3.23 1.14
C LEU A 38 1.62 -4.31 0.16
N SER A 39 0.70 -5.01 -0.50
CA SER A 39 1.03 -6.04 -1.49
C SER A 39 1.88 -5.47 -2.62
N TYR A 40 1.50 -4.30 -3.14
CA TYR A 40 2.30 -3.62 -4.15
C TYR A 40 3.72 -3.32 -3.63
N VAL A 41 3.86 -2.68 -2.47
CA VAL A 41 5.17 -2.29 -1.94
C VAL A 41 6.03 -3.52 -1.62
N LEU A 42 5.48 -4.54 -0.96
CA LEU A 42 6.21 -5.72 -0.50
C LEU A 42 6.68 -6.58 -1.68
N TYR A 43 5.78 -6.97 -2.58
CA TYR A 43 6.13 -7.88 -3.68
C TYR A 43 6.75 -7.15 -4.88
N ARG A 44 6.38 -5.89 -5.18
CA ARG A 44 6.95 -5.16 -6.32
C ARG A 44 8.19 -4.35 -5.98
N ASN A 45 8.19 -3.64 -4.86
CA ASN A 45 9.28 -2.69 -4.57
C ASN A 45 10.38 -3.31 -3.70
N ILE A 46 10.00 -4.09 -2.69
CA ILE A 46 10.95 -4.81 -1.83
C ILE A 46 11.39 -6.13 -2.48
N GLY A 47 10.50 -6.74 -3.27
CA GLY A 47 10.79 -7.98 -4.01
C GLY A 47 10.60 -9.23 -3.16
N TRP A 48 9.64 -9.23 -2.24
CA TRP A 48 9.21 -10.47 -1.60
C TRP A 48 8.71 -11.47 -2.62
N GLU A 49 8.96 -12.75 -2.37
CA GLU A 49 8.45 -13.86 -3.16
C GLU A 49 7.44 -14.63 -2.33
N MET A 50 6.34 -15.08 -2.96
CA MET A 50 5.34 -15.89 -2.26
C MET A 50 5.99 -17.14 -1.68
N GLY A 51 5.91 -17.30 -0.36
CA GLY A 51 6.51 -18.41 0.37
C GLY A 51 7.93 -18.17 0.92
N ASP A 52 8.56 -17.04 0.59
CA ASP A 52 9.80 -16.55 1.23
C ASP A 52 9.61 -15.10 1.69
N GLU A 53 8.65 -14.94 2.59
CA GLU A 53 8.24 -13.64 3.11
C GLU A 53 8.87 -13.36 4.48
N GLY A 54 9.19 -12.09 4.71
CA GLY A 54 9.79 -11.63 5.97
C GLY A 54 8.74 -11.29 7.03
N GLN A 55 9.20 -10.66 8.11
CA GLN A 55 8.31 -10.07 9.13
C GLN A 55 8.10 -8.58 8.88
N ILE A 56 6.88 -8.10 9.13
CA ILE A 56 6.53 -6.68 9.05
C ILE A 56 6.39 -6.11 10.46
N LEU A 57 7.09 -5.01 10.73
CA LEU A 57 6.87 -4.20 11.92
C LEU A 57 5.86 -3.08 11.60
N PHE A 58 4.69 -3.13 12.21
CA PHE A 58 3.73 -2.03 12.16
C PHE A 58 4.00 -1.01 13.27
N THR A 59 4.17 0.25 12.91
CA THR A 59 4.22 1.37 13.86
C THR A 59 2.89 2.10 13.86
N GLU A 60 2.32 2.32 15.03
CA GLU A 60 1.06 3.02 15.20
C GLU A 60 1.22 4.37 15.92
N PRO A 61 0.31 5.33 15.68
CA PRO A 61 0.29 6.58 16.43
C PRO A 61 0.05 6.33 17.93
N LEU A 62 0.54 7.24 18.77
CA LEU A 62 0.28 7.19 20.20
C LEU A 62 -1.24 7.25 20.44
N PHE A 63 -1.75 6.38 21.30
CA PHE A 63 -3.17 6.28 21.68
C PHE A 63 -4.12 5.66 20.65
N THR A 64 -3.67 4.78 19.75
CA THR A 64 -4.59 3.95 18.97
C THR A 64 -5.45 3.09 19.92
N PRO A 65 -6.79 3.21 19.93
CA PRO A 65 -7.64 2.28 20.64
C PRO A 65 -7.42 0.85 20.11
N LYS A 66 -7.28 -0.12 21.03
CA LYS A 66 -7.03 -1.55 20.74
C LYS A 66 -7.97 -2.17 19.70
N VAL A 67 -9.16 -1.60 19.55
CA VAL A 67 -10.23 -2.08 18.65
C VAL A 67 -10.00 -1.69 17.19
N MET A 68 -9.12 -0.72 16.91
CA MET A 68 -8.74 -0.33 15.54
C MET A 68 -7.53 -1.09 15.02
N PHE A 69 -6.81 -1.80 15.90
CA PHE A 69 -5.63 -2.56 15.53
C PHE A 69 -6.07 -3.87 14.89
N MET A 70 -5.99 -3.90 13.55
CA MET A 70 -6.25 -5.05 12.68
C MET A 70 -7.62 -5.73 12.88
N PRO A 71 -8.64 -5.40 12.06
CA PRO A 71 -9.90 -6.13 12.06
C PRO A 71 -9.72 -7.50 11.41
N CYS A 72 -9.08 -8.47 12.08
CA CYS A 72 -9.11 -9.92 11.81
C CYS A 72 -8.85 -10.42 10.35
N MET A 73 -8.56 -9.54 9.40
CA MET A 73 -8.66 -9.80 7.97
C MET A 73 -7.39 -9.35 7.24
N LEU A 74 -6.20 -9.72 7.74
CA LEU A 74 -5.24 -10.18 6.74
C LEU A 74 -5.85 -11.48 6.20
N ASN A 75 -6.64 -11.35 5.14
CA ASN A 75 -7.09 -12.52 4.40
C ASN A 75 -5.83 -13.30 4.02
N SER A 76 -5.99 -14.61 3.85
CA SER A 76 -4.95 -15.60 3.53
C SER A 76 -4.27 -15.40 2.16
N LYS A 77 -3.95 -14.16 1.79
CA LYS A 77 -3.35 -13.71 0.53
C LYS A 77 -1.93 -13.14 0.73
N LEU A 78 -1.57 -12.81 1.97
CA LEU A 78 -0.26 -12.33 2.42
C LEU A 78 0.50 -13.38 3.26
N VAL A 79 0.09 -14.66 3.17
CA VAL A 79 0.78 -15.84 3.74
C VAL A 79 0.62 -17.00 2.78
#